data_AF-A0A9J7FW79-F1
#
_entry.id   AF-A0A9J7FW79-F1
#
_cell.length_a   1.000
_cell.length_b   1.000
_cell.length_c   1.000
_cell.angle_alpha   90.00
_cell.angle_beta   90.00
_cell.angle_gamma   90.00
#
_symmetry.space_group_name_H-M   'P 1'
#
loop_
_entity.id
_entity.type
_entity.pdbx_description
1 polymer ?
#
loop_
_entity_poly.entity_id
_entity_poly.type
_entity_poly.pdbx_seq_one_letter_code
_entity_poly.pdbx_strand_id
1 'polypeptide(L)'
;MQLSNRAAAREAASRDVLAADLRCSLFVSALQSYKRDSVLRPFPASYARHDSKDFEALLADAGRLPNLKELLQSPRDTDKQAWDLFEKIQKLTGASHLPVPTPDFLFEIEYFDPANTRFYETKGERDLIYAFHGSRLENFHSIIHNGLHCHLNKTSLFGEGTYLTSDLSLALIYSPHGHGWQHSLLGPILSCVAVCEVIDHPDVKCQTKKKDSKEIDRNRARIKHSEGGDVPPKYFVVTNNQLLRVKYLLVYSQKQPKRASSQLSWLSSHWFMVMMSLYLLLLLVVSVTNSSAFQHFWNRAKR
;
A
#
# COMPACT_ATOMS: atom_id res chain seq x y z
N MET A 1 27.79 -19.79 2.52
CA MET A 1 26.83 -19.01 1.69
C MET A 1 25.49 -18.79 2.40
N GLN A 2 24.64 -19.80 2.65
CA GLN A 2 23.36 -19.55 3.35
C GLN A 2 23.51 -18.87 4.74
N LEU A 3 24.49 -19.28 5.55
CA LEU A 3 24.74 -18.67 6.86
C LEU A 3 25.22 -17.20 6.78
N SER A 4 26.00 -16.83 5.76
CA SER A 4 26.48 -15.45 5.58
C SER A 4 25.37 -14.50 5.12
N ASN A 5 24.46 -14.99 4.25
CA ASN A 5 23.35 -14.19 3.75
C ASN A 5 22.37 -13.84 4.89
N ARG A 6 22.00 -14.83 5.70
CA ARG A 6 21.11 -14.64 6.85
C ARG A 6 21.67 -13.70 7.91
N ALA A 7 23.00 -13.72 8.13
CA ALA A 7 23.66 -12.74 8.97
C ALA A 7 23.52 -11.31 8.42
N ALA A 8 23.77 -11.12 7.12
CA ALA A 8 23.62 -9.81 6.45
C ALA A 8 22.15 -9.33 6.42
N ALA A 9 21.17 -10.23 6.24
CA ALA A 9 19.75 -9.89 6.31
C ALA A 9 19.33 -9.45 7.73
N ARG A 10 19.75 -10.21 8.76
CA ARG A 10 19.55 -9.87 10.16
C ARG A 10 20.24 -8.54 10.52
N GLU A 11 21.42 -8.26 9.98
CA GLU A 11 22.11 -6.99 10.15
C GLU A 11 21.35 -5.84 9.49
N ALA A 12 20.97 -5.96 8.21
CA ALA A 12 20.19 -4.96 7.49
C ALA A 12 18.83 -4.70 8.16
N ALA A 13 18.22 -5.71 8.78
CA ALA A 13 16.98 -5.59 9.55
C ALA A 13 17.19 -4.86 10.87
N SER A 14 18.29 -5.17 11.57
CA SER A 14 18.66 -4.50 12.82
C SER A 14 19.10 -3.04 12.58
N ARG A 15 19.60 -2.75 11.37
CA ARG A 15 20.00 -1.40 10.93
C ARG A 15 18.78 -0.51 10.64
N ASP A 16 17.74 -1.03 9.99
CA ASP A 16 16.44 -0.35 9.89
C ASP A 16 15.26 -1.36 9.87
N VAL A 17 14.67 -1.56 11.05
CA VAL A 17 13.52 -2.47 11.25
C VAL A 17 12.25 -1.92 10.60
N LEU A 18 12.08 -0.59 10.56
CA LEU A 18 10.85 0.03 10.05
C LEU A 18 10.86 0.04 8.53
N ALA A 19 11.98 0.38 7.90
CA ALA A 19 12.13 0.20 6.46
C ALA A 19 11.91 -1.26 6.09
N ALA A 20 12.48 -2.22 6.84
CA ALA A 20 12.27 -3.65 6.63
C ALA A 20 10.80 -4.11 6.75
N ASP A 21 10.03 -3.50 7.66
CA ASP A 21 8.59 -3.78 7.85
C ASP A 21 7.73 -3.25 6.69
N LEU A 22 8.02 -2.04 6.19
CA LEU A 22 7.31 -1.44 5.05
C LEU A 22 7.31 -2.38 3.84
N ARG A 23 8.47 -2.94 3.52
CA ARG A 23 8.70 -3.86 2.39
C ARG A 23 7.87 -5.13 2.53
N CYS A 24 7.78 -5.67 3.75
CA CYS A 24 6.89 -6.81 4.06
C CYS A 24 5.43 -6.41 3.83
N SER A 25 5.02 -5.23 4.31
CA SER A 25 3.66 -4.72 4.18
C SER A 25 3.24 -4.46 2.73
N LEU A 26 4.12 -3.88 1.90
CA LEU A 26 3.88 -3.66 0.47
C LEU A 26 3.86 -4.97 -0.32
N PHE A 27 4.77 -5.91 -0.01
CA PHE A 27 4.80 -7.24 -0.60
C PHE A 27 3.52 -8.03 -0.31
N VAL A 28 3.08 -8.04 0.96
CA VAL A 28 1.85 -8.72 1.39
C VAL A 28 0.61 -8.07 0.76
N SER A 29 0.57 -6.74 0.64
CA SER A 29 -0.51 -6.03 -0.05
C SER A 29 -0.63 -6.43 -1.54
N ALA A 30 0.52 -6.47 -2.25
CA ALA A 30 0.60 -6.91 -3.64
C ALA A 30 0.20 -8.39 -3.82
N LEU A 31 0.58 -9.25 -2.87
CA LEU A 31 0.27 -10.68 -2.86
C LEU A 31 -1.20 -10.98 -2.56
N GLN A 32 -1.79 -10.31 -1.58
CA GLN A 32 -3.20 -10.52 -1.21
C GLN A 32 -4.15 -10.05 -2.32
N SER A 33 -3.80 -8.99 -3.04
CA SER A 33 -4.61 -8.39 -4.10
C SER A 33 -5.16 -9.39 -5.12
N TYR A 34 -6.37 -9.14 -5.61
CA TYR A 34 -6.94 -9.83 -6.78
C TYR A 34 -6.12 -9.56 -8.06
N LYS A 35 -5.30 -8.50 -8.08
CA LYS A 35 -4.38 -8.15 -9.18
C LYS A 35 -3.00 -8.82 -9.06
N ARG A 36 -2.80 -9.75 -8.11
CA ARG A 36 -1.46 -10.28 -7.72
C ARG A 36 -0.55 -10.66 -8.88
N ASP A 37 -1.06 -11.17 -10.00
CA ASP A 37 -0.23 -11.50 -11.16
C ASP A 37 0.48 -10.28 -11.79
N SER A 38 -0.21 -9.15 -11.89
CA SER A 38 0.33 -7.93 -12.49
C SER A 38 1.07 -7.04 -11.48
N VAL A 39 0.66 -7.02 -10.21
CA VAL A 39 1.26 -6.13 -9.19
C VAL A 39 2.38 -6.76 -8.35
N LEU A 40 2.42 -8.08 -8.17
CA LEU A 40 3.50 -8.76 -7.43
C LEU A 40 4.70 -9.02 -8.36
N ARG A 41 5.34 -7.94 -8.82
CA ARG A 41 6.50 -7.96 -9.73
C ARG A 41 7.65 -7.15 -9.12
N PRO A 42 8.87 -7.72 -8.95
CA PRO A 42 9.24 -9.09 -9.25
C PRO A 42 8.52 -10.07 -8.32
N PHE A 43 8.28 -11.27 -8.85
CA PHE A 43 7.71 -12.39 -8.15
C PHE A 43 8.84 -13.25 -7.56
N PRO A 44 8.73 -13.79 -6.33
CA PRO A 44 9.82 -14.57 -5.73
C PRO A 44 9.99 -15.91 -6.45
N ALA A 45 11.08 -16.04 -7.22
CA ALA A 45 11.31 -17.17 -8.13
C ALA A 45 11.28 -18.58 -7.48
N SER A 46 11.45 -18.70 -6.15
CA SER A 46 11.27 -19.98 -5.44
C SER A 46 9.83 -20.51 -5.44
N TYR A 47 8.85 -19.66 -5.74
CA TYR A 47 7.43 -20.01 -5.90
C TYR A 47 7.02 -20.05 -7.38
N ALA A 48 7.96 -19.90 -8.32
CA ALA A 48 7.71 -20.05 -9.75
C ALA A 48 8.18 -21.43 -10.21
N ARG A 49 7.32 -22.18 -10.92
CA ARG A 49 7.66 -23.46 -11.53
C ARG A 49 7.40 -23.34 -13.03
N HIS A 50 8.48 -23.19 -13.80
CA HIS A 50 8.40 -22.75 -15.20
C HIS A 50 7.55 -21.47 -15.30
N ASP A 51 6.50 -21.46 -16.12
CA ASP A 51 5.61 -20.29 -16.29
C ASP A 51 4.51 -20.17 -15.21
N SER A 52 4.37 -21.16 -14.32
CA SER A 52 3.34 -21.16 -13.26
C SER A 52 3.83 -20.48 -11.97
N LYS A 53 2.97 -19.65 -11.36
CA LYS A 53 3.23 -18.95 -10.09
C LYS A 53 2.38 -19.57 -8.98
N ASP A 54 3.04 -20.13 -7.96
CA ASP A 54 2.40 -20.74 -6.79
C ASP A 54 2.03 -19.65 -5.76
N PHE A 55 0.95 -18.91 -6.05
CA PHE A 55 0.43 -17.87 -5.17
C PHE A 55 -0.13 -18.43 -3.85
N GLU A 56 -0.59 -19.67 -3.83
CA GLU A 56 -1.26 -20.26 -2.66
C GLU A 56 -0.23 -20.75 -1.63
N ALA A 57 0.86 -21.40 -2.06
CA ALA A 57 1.99 -21.68 -1.15
C ALA A 57 2.60 -20.36 -0.63
N LEU A 58 2.71 -19.35 -1.49
CA LEU A 58 3.26 -18.04 -1.10
C LEU A 58 2.35 -17.28 -0.11
N LEU A 59 1.03 -17.37 -0.26
CA LEU A 59 0.07 -16.86 0.74
C LEU A 59 0.14 -17.63 2.05
N ALA A 60 0.26 -18.96 2.01
CA ALA A 60 0.37 -19.79 3.20
C ALA A 60 1.63 -19.46 4.01
N ASP A 61 2.77 -19.23 3.36
CA ASP A 61 4.02 -18.86 4.03
C ASP A 61 4.03 -17.38 4.46
N ALA A 62 3.49 -16.46 3.67
CA ALA A 62 3.33 -15.06 4.09
C ALA A 62 2.39 -14.90 5.30
N GLY A 63 1.35 -15.74 5.38
CA GLY A 63 0.44 -15.81 6.53
C GLY A 63 1.05 -16.41 7.80
N ARG A 64 2.25 -17.01 7.73
CA ARG A 64 3.02 -17.53 8.87
C ARG A 64 4.07 -16.56 9.40
N LEU A 65 4.29 -15.41 8.75
CA LEU A 65 5.33 -14.45 9.16
C LEU A 65 4.99 -13.81 10.52
N PRO A 66 5.81 -14.04 11.57
CA PRO A 66 5.69 -13.32 12.84
C PRO A 66 6.19 -11.88 12.69
N ASN A 67 5.87 -10.99 13.64
CA ASN A 67 6.36 -9.60 13.54
C ASN A 67 7.90 -9.55 13.63
N LEU A 68 8.51 -8.51 13.05
CA LEU A 68 9.97 -8.46 12.94
C LEU A 68 10.70 -8.39 14.29
N LYS A 69 10.03 -7.98 15.38
CA LYS A 69 10.64 -7.99 16.73
C LYS A 69 10.74 -9.41 17.29
N GLU A 70 9.66 -10.19 17.18
CA GLU A 70 9.69 -11.63 17.50
C GLU A 70 10.71 -12.38 16.65
N LEU A 71 10.73 -12.11 15.33
CA LEU A 71 11.71 -12.67 14.40
C LEU A 71 13.15 -12.39 14.86
N LEU A 72 13.47 -11.12 15.17
CA LEU A 72 14.80 -10.72 15.64
C LEU A 72 15.18 -11.29 17.03
N GLN A 73 14.21 -11.60 17.89
CA GLN A 73 14.45 -12.02 19.29
C GLN A 73 14.36 -13.54 19.52
N SER A 74 13.79 -14.31 18.58
CA SER A 74 13.60 -15.76 18.68
C SER A 74 14.90 -16.58 18.63
N PRO A 75 15.00 -17.66 19.44
CA PRO A 75 15.97 -18.72 19.22
C PRO A 75 15.31 -20.12 19.16
N ARG A 76 14.66 -20.52 18.04
CA ARG A 76 14.24 -21.93 17.73
C ARG A 76 13.73 -22.13 16.29
N ASP A 77 13.84 -23.37 15.79
CA ASP A 77 13.77 -23.82 14.37
C ASP A 77 12.62 -23.34 13.45
N THR A 78 11.55 -22.70 13.96
CA THR A 78 10.50 -22.06 13.11
C THR A 78 11.05 -20.98 12.17
N ASP A 79 12.25 -20.48 12.46
CA ASP A 79 12.93 -19.41 11.73
C ASP A 79 13.09 -19.64 10.21
N LYS A 80 13.44 -20.85 9.74
CA LYS A 80 13.99 -21.04 8.37
C LYS A 80 13.12 -20.46 7.24
N GLN A 81 11.81 -20.69 7.26
CA GLN A 81 10.93 -20.23 6.18
C GLN A 81 10.67 -18.71 6.23
N ALA A 82 10.48 -18.15 7.44
CA ALA A 82 10.22 -16.73 7.61
C ALA A 82 11.43 -15.88 7.21
N TRP A 83 12.64 -16.29 7.61
CA TRP A 83 13.88 -15.60 7.23
C TRP A 83 14.18 -15.72 5.72
N ASP A 84 13.94 -16.86 5.08
CA ASP A 84 14.20 -17.04 3.63
C ASP A 84 13.18 -16.32 2.71
N LEU A 85 12.05 -15.87 3.27
CA LEU A 85 11.10 -14.96 2.62
C LEU A 85 11.50 -13.49 2.88
N PHE A 86 11.84 -13.16 4.12
CA PHE A 86 12.31 -11.84 4.54
C PHE A 86 13.63 -11.40 3.85
N GLU A 87 14.59 -12.31 3.68
CA GLU A 87 15.86 -12.09 2.96
C GLU A 87 15.64 -11.67 1.49
N LYS A 88 14.56 -12.15 0.85
CA LYS A 88 14.16 -11.71 -0.51
C LYS A 88 13.50 -10.33 -0.48
N ILE A 89 12.61 -10.11 0.48
CA ILE A 89 11.92 -8.83 0.71
C ILE A 89 12.93 -7.69 1.02
N GLN A 90 14.09 -8.02 1.60
CA GLN A 90 15.20 -7.10 1.83
C GLN A 90 16.08 -6.74 0.61
N LYS A 91 15.80 -7.25 -0.60
CA LYS A 91 16.66 -7.06 -1.79
C LYS A 91 16.16 -6.00 -2.81
N LEU A 92 15.41 -5.00 -2.35
CA LEU A 92 14.21 -4.50 -3.06
C LEU A 92 13.78 -3.01 -2.83
N THR A 93 13.52 -2.48 -1.62
CA THR A 93 12.86 -1.14 -1.41
C THR A 93 13.50 -0.20 -0.37
N GLY A 94 13.45 1.12 -0.64
CA GLY A 94 13.55 2.24 0.34
C GLY A 94 12.31 3.19 0.28
N ALA A 95 12.28 4.35 1.00
CA ALA A 95 11.14 5.31 1.04
C ALA A 95 11.49 6.86 1.14
N SER A 96 10.88 7.74 1.98
CA SER A 96 11.21 9.20 2.32
C SER A 96 10.10 10.29 2.17
N HIS A 97 10.31 11.52 2.67
CA HIS A 97 9.32 12.56 3.10
C HIS A 97 8.81 13.67 2.12
N LEU A 98 7.59 14.19 2.42
CA LEU A 98 6.99 15.55 2.23
C LEU A 98 5.56 15.60 2.88
N PRO A 99 5.02 16.75 3.38
CA PRO A 99 3.69 16.90 4.05
C PRO A 99 2.67 17.79 3.27
N VAL A 100 1.32 17.80 3.37
CA VAL A 100 0.21 16.96 3.95
C VAL A 100 0.15 16.68 5.46
N PRO A 101 -0.94 16.09 6.02
CA PRO A 101 -0.87 15.28 7.25
C PRO A 101 0.48 14.58 7.31
N THR A 102 1.21 14.77 8.42
CA THR A 102 2.56 14.22 8.55
C THR A 102 2.47 12.71 8.40
N PRO A 103 3.09 12.10 7.37
CA PRO A 103 3.06 10.65 7.21
C PRO A 103 3.63 10.02 8.48
N ASP A 104 2.94 9.01 9.02
CA ASP A 104 3.33 8.37 10.28
C ASP A 104 4.72 7.73 10.17
N PHE A 105 5.21 7.41 8.96
CA PHE A 105 6.52 6.80 8.74
C PHE A 105 7.33 7.35 7.55
N LEU A 106 8.66 7.31 7.74
CA LEU A 106 9.71 7.95 6.93
C LEU A 106 11.03 7.15 6.98
N PHE A 107 11.80 7.15 5.87
CA PHE A 107 12.94 6.27 5.53
C PHE A 107 13.69 6.89 4.31
N GLU A 108 14.51 6.20 3.49
CA GLU A 108 14.87 6.71 2.12
C GLU A 108 15.10 5.67 0.99
N ILE A 109 14.80 6.02 -0.28
CA ILE A 109 15.22 5.31 -1.51
C ILE A 109 16.63 5.76 -1.90
N GLU A 110 17.61 4.89 -1.67
CA GLU A 110 18.94 5.00 -2.26
C GLU A 110 18.99 4.21 -3.57
N TYR A 111 19.52 4.82 -4.63
CA TYR A 111 19.80 4.14 -5.89
C TYR A 111 21.29 3.84 -5.97
N PHE A 112 21.63 2.55 -6.15
CA PHE A 112 23.00 2.13 -6.42
C PHE A 112 23.35 2.21 -7.90
N ASP A 113 24.64 2.18 -8.22
CA ASP A 113 25.13 2.15 -9.60
C ASP A 113 24.92 0.79 -10.28
N PRO A 114 24.76 0.76 -11.62
CA PRO A 114 24.85 1.89 -12.56
C PRO A 114 23.58 2.73 -12.70
N ALA A 115 22.49 2.39 -12.01
CA ALA A 115 21.20 3.06 -12.16
C ALA A 115 21.25 4.55 -11.71
N ASN A 116 22.06 4.85 -10.69
CA ASN A 116 22.27 6.21 -10.20
C ASN A 116 23.05 7.07 -11.21
N THR A 117 24.23 6.63 -11.62
CA THR A 117 25.06 7.29 -12.66
C THR A 117 24.27 7.54 -13.94
N ARG A 118 23.56 6.54 -14.46
CA ARG A 118 22.75 6.69 -15.69
C ARG A 118 21.68 7.77 -15.59
N PHE A 119 21.08 7.99 -14.42
CA PHE A 119 20.11 9.07 -14.23
C PHE A 119 20.78 10.45 -14.35
N TYR A 120 21.98 10.62 -13.78
CA TYR A 120 22.74 11.86 -13.89
C TYR A 120 23.32 12.09 -15.30
N GLU A 121 23.74 11.03 -16.01
CA GLU A 121 24.08 11.09 -17.44
C GLU A 121 22.89 11.58 -18.29
N THR A 122 21.70 11.02 -18.04
CA THR A 122 20.46 11.37 -18.77
C THR A 122 20.02 12.80 -18.47
N LYS A 123 20.17 13.26 -17.21
CA LYS A 123 19.94 14.64 -16.79
C LYS A 123 20.89 15.60 -17.50
N GLY A 124 22.20 15.33 -17.45
CA GLY A 124 23.24 16.26 -17.86
C GLY A 124 23.12 17.59 -17.11
N GLU A 125 23.20 18.69 -17.84
CA GLU A 125 23.12 20.06 -17.31
C GLU A 125 21.70 20.52 -16.93
N ARG A 126 20.66 19.74 -17.21
CA ARG A 126 19.24 20.13 -17.00
C ARG A 126 18.84 20.17 -15.52
N ASP A 127 17.84 20.98 -15.19
CA ASP A 127 17.23 21.03 -13.84
C ASP A 127 16.46 19.75 -13.48
N LEU A 128 16.22 19.54 -12.18
CA LEU A 128 15.32 18.50 -11.65
C LEU A 128 14.06 19.15 -11.05
N ILE A 129 12.91 18.54 -11.31
CA ILE A 129 11.59 18.87 -10.76
C ILE A 129 11.16 17.74 -9.82
N TYR A 130 10.52 18.07 -8.71
CA TYR A 130 9.92 17.08 -7.79
C TYR A 130 8.40 17.09 -7.90
N ALA A 131 7.78 15.91 -8.01
CA ALA A 131 6.34 15.77 -8.11
C ALA A 131 5.82 14.44 -7.53
N PHE A 132 4.57 14.44 -7.06
CA PHE A 132 3.92 13.34 -6.37
C PHE A 132 3.21 12.38 -7.32
N HIS A 133 3.24 11.09 -7.00
CA HIS A 133 2.40 10.06 -7.62
C HIS A 133 1.61 9.30 -6.54
N GLY A 134 0.30 9.39 -6.63
CA GLY A 134 -0.60 8.62 -5.77
C GLY A 134 -0.99 7.28 -6.41
N SER A 135 -1.07 6.22 -5.61
CA SER A 135 -1.47 4.90 -6.10
C SER A 135 -2.12 4.05 -5.00
N ARG A 136 -2.79 2.97 -5.38
CA ARG A 136 -3.31 1.99 -4.42
C ARG A 136 -2.14 1.19 -3.81
N LEU A 137 -2.21 0.89 -2.51
CA LEU A 137 -1.12 0.27 -1.74
C LEU A 137 -0.51 -0.96 -2.41
N GLU A 138 -1.35 -1.84 -2.99
CA GLU A 138 -0.91 -3.08 -3.62
C GLU A 138 -0.02 -2.87 -4.87
N ASN A 139 -0.01 -1.68 -5.46
CA ASN A 139 0.83 -1.35 -6.61
C ASN A 139 2.29 -1.06 -6.19
N PHE A 140 2.52 -0.59 -4.95
CA PHE A 140 3.79 0.02 -4.56
C PHE A 140 4.98 -0.93 -4.53
N HIS A 141 4.77 -2.23 -4.31
CA HIS A 141 5.82 -3.23 -4.54
C HIS A 141 6.40 -3.07 -5.96
N SER A 142 5.56 -3.17 -7.00
CA SER A 142 6.01 -3.02 -8.39
C SER A 142 6.64 -1.66 -8.69
N ILE A 143 6.07 -0.57 -8.15
CA ILE A 143 6.54 0.80 -8.41
C ILE A 143 8.00 1.01 -7.98
N ILE A 144 8.41 0.41 -6.86
CA ILE A 144 9.76 0.64 -6.31
C ILE A 144 10.84 -0.16 -7.07
N HIS A 145 10.50 -1.36 -7.57
CA HIS A 145 11.44 -2.23 -8.29
C HIS A 145 11.56 -1.89 -9.77
N ASN A 146 10.43 -1.59 -10.39
CA ASN A 146 10.31 -1.50 -11.84
C ASN A 146 10.12 -0.04 -12.32
N GLY A 147 9.92 0.90 -11.38
CA GLY A 147 9.58 2.29 -11.64
C GLY A 147 8.11 2.50 -12.01
N LEU A 148 7.77 3.75 -12.35
CA LEU A 148 6.44 4.12 -12.83
C LEU A 148 6.35 3.91 -14.35
N HIS A 149 5.67 2.85 -14.78
CA HIS A 149 5.54 2.48 -16.19
C HIS A 149 4.49 3.33 -16.94
N CYS A 150 4.96 4.31 -17.74
CA CYS A 150 4.11 5.23 -18.51
C CYS A 150 3.03 4.53 -19.37
N HIS A 151 3.36 3.39 -19.99
CA HIS A 151 2.50 2.68 -20.95
C HIS A 151 1.42 1.78 -20.31
N LEU A 152 1.32 1.71 -18.98
CA LEU A 152 0.20 1.03 -18.31
C LEU A 152 -1.04 1.93 -18.18
N ASN A 153 -0.87 3.26 -18.30
CA ASN A 153 -1.94 4.25 -18.15
C ASN A 153 -2.62 4.57 -19.50
N LYS A 154 -3.09 3.53 -20.21
CA LYS A 154 -3.66 3.65 -21.56
C LYS A 154 -4.99 4.40 -21.63
N THR A 155 -5.74 4.42 -20.53
CA THR A 155 -7.01 5.14 -20.42
C THR A 155 -6.82 6.40 -19.57
N SER A 156 -6.45 7.52 -20.20
CA SER A 156 -6.35 8.80 -19.49
C SER A 156 -6.71 9.99 -20.36
N LEU A 157 -7.45 10.92 -19.75
CA LEU A 157 -8.08 12.09 -20.38
C LEU A 157 -7.08 13.00 -21.13
N PHE A 158 -5.83 13.08 -20.67
CA PHE A 158 -4.81 13.96 -21.27
C PHE A 158 -3.77 13.20 -22.12
N GLY A 159 -4.00 11.92 -22.43
CA GLY A 159 -3.09 11.06 -23.22
C GLY A 159 -2.25 10.08 -22.38
N GLU A 160 -1.49 9.20 -23.05
CA GLU A 160 -0.63 8.21 -22.39
C GLU A 160 0.53 8.86 -21.62
N GLY A 161 0.84 8.33 -20.44
CA GLY A 161 2.01 8.72 -19.64
C GLY A 161 1.87 8.44 -18.15
N THR A 162 2.95 8.66 -17.40
CA THR A 162 2.90 8.68 -15.93
C THR A 162 2.40 10.04 -15.45
N TYR A 163 1.28 10.03 -14.73
CA TYR A 163 0.67 11.21 -14.14
C TYR A 163 1.29 11.52 -12.77
N LEU A 164 1.80 12.74 -12.64
CA LEU A 164 2.37 13.31 -11.42
C LEU A 164 1.67 14.63 -11.10
N THR A 165 1.81 15.13 -9.87
CA THR A 165 1.29 16.44 -9.47
C THR A 165 2.24 17.17 -8.52
N SER A 166 2.28 18.50 -8.56
CA SER A 166 2.97 19.32 -7.54
C SER A 166 2.14 19.48 -6.25
N ASP A 167 0.93 18.93 -6.18
CA ASP A 167 0.03 19.06 -5.03
C ASP A 167 -0.19 17.71 -4.35
N LEU A 168 0.38 17.56 -3.16
CA LEU A 168 0.34 16.32 -2.40
C LEU A 168 -1.07 15.99 -1.86
N SER A 169 -1.94 16.98 -1.69
CA SER A 169 -3.35 16.74 -1.35
C SER A 169 -4.10 16.03 -2.50
N LEU A 170 -3.70 16.30 -3.74
CA LEU A 170 -4.28 15.71 -4.94
C LEU A 170 -3.76 14.27 -5.15
N ALA A 171 -2.49 14.01 -4.83
CA ALA A 171 -1.93 12.65 -4.84
C ALA A 171 -2.54 11.73 -3.76
N LEU A 172 -2.94 12.27 -2.60
CA LEU A 172 -3.65 11.50 -1.57
C LEU A 172 -4.99 10.94 -2.05
N ILE A 173 -5.71 11.64 -2.95
CA ILE A 173 -7.00 11.17 -3.50
C ILE A 173 -6.81 9.86 -4.30
N TYR A 174 -5.68 9.70 -4.98
CA TYR A 174 -5.32 8.47 -5.69
C TYR A 174 -4.68 7.39 -4.79
N SER A 175 -4.55 7.67 -3.50
CA SER A 175 -3.85 6.83 -2.51
C SER A 175 -4.78 6.39 -1.36
N PRO A 176 -5.83 5.61 -1.65
CA PRO A 176 -6.71 5.09 -0.62
C PRO A 176 -5.97 4.13 0.31
N HIS A 177 -6.44 4.01 1.54
CA HIS A 177 -5.97 3.00 2.48
C HIS A 177 -6.23 1.58 1.92
N GLY A 178 -5.23 0.71 2.02
CA GLY A 178 -5.30 -0.71 1.66
C GLY A 178 -4.77 -1.61 2.77
N HIS A 179 -5.07 -2.90 2.69
CA HIS A 179 -4.52 -3.89 3.62
C HIS A 179 -3.03 -4.11 3.33
N GLY A 180 -2.20 -3.95 4.37
CA GLY A 180 -0.79 -4.28 4.38
C GLY A 180 -0.57 -5.65 5.01
N TRP A 181 0.45 -5.77 5.86
CA TRP A 181 0.73 -6.99 6.61
C TRP A 181 0.11 -6.93 8.01
N GLN A 182 -0.61 -7.99 8.41
CA GLN A 182 -1.38 -8.02 9.66
C GLN A 182 -0.51 -7.90 10.92
N HIS A 183 0.77 -8.27 10.84
CA HIS A 183 1.74 -8.20 11.95
C HIS A 183 2.74 -7.05 11.81
N SER A 184 2.47 -6.10 10.90
CA SER A 184 3.28 -4.91 10.67
C SER A 184 3.40 -4.01 11.90
N LEU A 185 4.62 -3.56 12.18
CA LEU A 185 4.93 -2.50 13.14
C LEU A 185 4.38 -1.13 12.72
N LEU A 186 4.11 -0.93 11.42
CA LEU A 186 3.49 0.27 10.87
C LEU A 186 1.95 0.23 10.99
N GLY A 187 1.38 -0.97 11.17
CA GLY A 187 -0.07 -1.22 11.26
C GLY A 187 -0.65 -1.93 10.03
N PRO A 188 -1.78 -2.64 10.18
CA PRO A 188 -2.29 -3.56 9.16
C PRO A 188 -3.01 -2.88 7.98
N ILE A 189 -3.26 -1.57 8.06
CA ILE A 189 -3.96 -0.79 7.03
C ILE A 189 -3.19 0.50 6.79
N LEU A 190 -2.68 0.67 5.56
CA LEU A 190 -1.76 1.73 5.18
C LEU A 190 -2.24 2.47 3.92
N SER A 191 -1.94 3.76 3.82
CA SER A 191 -1.90 4.50 2.54
C SER A 191 -0.43 4.83 2.21
N CYS A 192 -0.11 4.96 0.92
CA CYS A 192 1.24 5.25 0.44
C CYS A 192 1.21 6.24 -0.74
N VAL A 193 2.11 7.22 -0.77
CA VAL A 193 2.31 8.17 -1.88
C VAL A 193 3.79 8.21 -2.26
N ALA A 194 4.13 8.22 -3.54
CA ALA A 194 5.51 8.44 -4.01
C ALA A 194 5.79 9.94 -4.25
N VAL A 195 7.03 10.39 -4.01
CA VAL A 195 7.60 11.58 -4.64
C VAL A 195 8.70 11.17 -5.60
N CYS A 196 8.66 11.75 -6.80
CA CYS A 196 9.53 11.43 -7.91
C CYS A 196 10.48 12.59 -8.21
N GLU A 197 11.73 12.27 -8.50
CA GLU A 197 12.62 13.15 -9.26
C GLU A 197 12.25 13.06 -10.74
N VAL A 198 12.19 14.20 -11.42
CA VAL A 198 11.87 14.32 -12.85
C VAL A 198 12.89 15.23 -13.53
N ILE A 199 13.48 14.81 -14.64
CA ILE A 199 14.40 15.64 -15.45
C ILE A 199 13.58 16.65 -16.24
N ASP A 200 13.92 17.95 -16.16
CA ASP A 200 13.21 18.96 -16.92
C ASP A 200 13.53 18.86 -18.42
N HIS A 201 12.66 18.17 -19.16
CA HIS A 201 12.83 17.81 -20.57
C HIS A 201 11.56 18.15 -21.37
N PRO A 202 11.67 18.52 -22.68
CA PRO A 202 10.50 18.83 -23.50
C PRO A 202 9.42 17.75 -23.58
N ASP A 203 9.75 16.48 -23.29
CA ASP A 203 8.79 15.37 -23.23
C ASP A 203 7.89 15.39 -21.98
N VAL A 204 8.34 16.01 -20.89
CA VAL A 204 7.53 16.24 -19.69
C VAL A 204 6.53 17.36 -20.01
N LYS A 205 5.23 17.02 -20.01
CA LYS A 205 4.14 17.93 -20.36
C LYS A 205 3.52 18.54 -19.10
N CYS A 206 3.45 19.86 -19.06
CA CYS A 206 3.04 20.66 -17.91
C CYS A 206 2.76 22.10 -18.31
N GLN A 207 2.10 22.86 -17.44
CA GLN A 207 1.90 24.31 -17.56
C GLN A 207 2.76 25.05 -16.53
N THR A 208 4.08 24.98 -16.69
CA THR A 208 5.05 25.70 -15.86
C THR A 208 5.03 27.20 -16.16
N LYS A 209 5.24 28.04 -15.13
CA LYS A 209 5.58 29.45 -15.36
C LYS A 209 7.00 29.53 -15.91
N LYS A 210 7.26 30.47 -16.82
CA LYS A 210 8.64 30.72 -17.29
C LYS A 210 9.51 31.16 -16.11
N LYS A 211 10.80 30.77 -16.10
CA LYS A 211 11.80 31.56 -15.37
C LYS A 211 11.69 33.01 -15.86
N ASP A 212 11.71 33.94 -14.92
CA ASP A 212 11.70 35.39 -15.14
C ASP A 212 10.43 36.02 -15.77
N SER A 213 9.29 35.32 -15.84
CA SER A 213 8.02 35.96 -16.23
C SER A 213 6.76 35.37 -15.56
N LYS A 214 5.68 36.16 -15.52
CA LYS A 214 4.35 35.70 -15.05
C LYS A 214 3.59 34.85 -16.08
N GLU A 215 4.12 34.70 -17.29
CA GLU A 215 3.49 33.89 -18.34
C GLU A 215 3.67 32.40 -18.08
N ILE A 216 2.64 31.64 -18.45
CA ILE A 216 2.68 30.18 -18.49
C ILE A 216 3.34 29.77 -19.82
N ASP A 217 4.35 28.91 -19.77
CA ASP A 217 4.88 28.27 -20.97
C ASP A 217 3.89 27.23 -21.49
N ARG A 218 3.10 27.60 -22.49
CA ARG A 218 2.11 26.70 -23.11
C ARG A 218 2.73 25.74 -24.14
N ASN A 219 4.00 25.88 -24.51
CA ASN A 219 4.65 25.01 -25.51
C ASN A 219 4.70 23.54 -25.08
N ARG A 220 4.65 23.27 -23.77
CA ARG A 220 4.64 21.93 -23.17
C ARG A 220 3.27 21.53 -22.59
N ALA A 221 2.23 22.33 -22.76
CA ALA A 221 0.94 22.12 -22.11
C ALA A 221 0.14 20.91 -22.62
N ARG A 222 0.41 20.40 -23.84
CA ARG A 222 -0.43 19.40 -24.51
C ARG A 222 0.33 18.17 -25.00
N ILE A 223 -0.28 16.99 -24.84
CA ILE A 223 0.15 15.73 -25.45
C ILE A 223 -0.49 15.56 -26.83
N LYS A 224 0.25 15.00 -27.79
CA LYS A 224 -0.31 14.63 -29.11
C LYS A 224 -1.45 13.63 -28.90
N HIS A 225 -2.61 13.88 -29.52
CA HIS A 225 -3.84 13.10 -29.34
C HIS A 225 -4.49 13.16 -27.94
N SER A 226 -4.17 14.17 -27.12
CA SER A 226 -4.93 14.47 -25.90
C SER A 226 -6.37 14.89 -26.24
N GLU A 227 -7.34 14.10 -25.78
CA GLU A 227 -8.79 14.36 -25.91
C GLU A 227 -9.26 15.49 -24.99
N GLY A 228 -8.79 15.51 -23.74
CA GLY A 228 -9.12 16.51 -22.72
C GLY A 228 -8.39 17.85 -22.85
N GLY A 229 -7.64 18.07 -23.94
CA GLY A 229 -6.94 19.33 -24.19
C GLY A 229 -5.60 19.45 -23.46
N ASP A 230 -5.38 20.56 -22.76
CA ASP A 230 -4.12 20.88 -22.08
C ASP A 230 -4.07 20.26 -20.67
N VAL A 231 -2.89 19.73 -20.28
CA VAL A 231 -2.61 19.21 -18.94
C VAL A 231 -2.80 20.33 -17.90
N PRO A 232 -3.59 20.15 -16.82
CA PRO A 232 -3.92 21.25 -15.92
C PRO A 232 -2.72 21.73 -15.06
N PRO A 233 -2.68 22.98 -14.56
CA PRO A 233 -1.48 23.59 -13.97
C PRO A 233 -0.83 22.92 -12.75
N LYS A 234 -1.53 22.02 -12.06
CA LYS A 234 -0.98 21.24 -10.93
C LYS A 234 -0.44 19.87 -11.35
N TYR A 235 -0.55 19.48 -12.62
CA TYR A 235 -0.16 18.16 -13.13
C TYR A 235 1.06 18.23 -14.04
N PHE A 236 1.80 17.13 -14.04
CA PHE A 236 2.83 16.82 -15.03
C PHE A 236 2.50 15.44 -15.62
N VAL A 237 2.69 15.27 -16.92
CA VAL A 237 2.62 13.96 -17.57
C VAL A 237 3.95 13.67 -18.22
N VAL A 238 4.60 12.60 -17.76
CA VAL A 238 5.88 12.13 -18.31
C VAL A 238 5.59 10.98 -19.27
N THR A 239 6.10 11.05 -20.50
CA THR A 239 5.89 10.01 -21.52
C THR A 239 7.02 8.98 -21.57
N ASN A 240 8.23 9.33 -21.11
CA ASN A 240 9.43 8.49 -21.15
C ASN A 240 9.89 8.13 -19.73
N ASN A 241 9.87 6.83 -19.41
CA ASN A 241 10.28 6.29 -18.10
C ASN A 241 11.69 6.72 -17.67
N GLN A 242 12.62 6.99 -18.61
CA GLN A 242 14.00 7.37 -18.28
C GLN A 242 14.14 8.80 -17.73
N LEU A 243 13.07 9.60 -17.79
CA LEU A 243 13.04 10.99 -17.33
C LEU A 243 12.55 11.13 -15.88
N LEU A 244 12.20 10.04 -15.18
CA LEU A 244 11.81 10.09 -13.77
C LEU A 244 12.28 8.88 -12.97
N ARG A 245 12.38 9.03 -11.64
CA ARG A 245 12.55 7.94 -10.67
C ARG A 245 11.87 8.26 -9.34
N VAL A 246 11.42 7.24 -8.61
CA VAL A 246 10.80 7.42 -7.28
C VAL A 246 11.90 7.54 -6.23
N LYS A 247 12.01 8.69 -5.57
CA LYS A 247 13.09 8.96 -4.60
C LYS A 247 12.61 9.01 -3.15
N TYR A 248 11.30 9.19 -2.93
CA TYR A 248 10.65 9.35 -1.62
C TYR A 248 9.34 8.53 -1.58
N LEU A 249 8.96 7.95 -0.44
CA LEU A 249 7.63 7.34 -0.18
C LEU A 249 7.07 7.74 1.19
N LEU A 250 5.83 8.21 1.18
CA LEU A 250 5.08 8.75 2.31
C LEU A 250 4.07 7.70 2.77
N VAL A 251 4.13 7.28 4.03
CA VAL A 251 3.29 6.18 4.55
C VAL A 251 2.40 6.68 5.68
N TYR A 252 1.11 6.43 5.58
CA TYR A 252 0.08 6.84 6.54
C TYR A 252 -0.56 5.59 7.14
N SER A 253 -0.68 5.53 8.47
CA SER A 253 -1.25 4.38 9.17
C SER A 253 -2.68 4.68 9.63
N GLN A 254 -3.63 3.83 9.26
CA GLN A 254 -4.99 3.98 9.78
C GLN A 254 -5.02 3.57 11.25
N LYS A 255 -4.93 4.57 12.13
CA LYS A 255 -5.04 4.43 13.58
C LYS A 255 -6.36 3.76 13.93
N GLN A 256 -6.32 2.45 14.16
CA GLN A 256 -7.49 1.70 14.59
C GLN A 256 -7.97 2.25 15.94
N PRO A 257 -9.28 2.50 16.14
CA PRO A 257 -9.79 2.85 17.45
C PRO A 257 -9.49 1.69 18.39
N LYS A 258 -8.77 1.96 19.49
CA LYS A 258 -8.50 0.96 20.54
C LYS A 258 -9.83 0.39 21.01
N ARG A 259 -10.14 -0.86 20.67
CA ARG A 259 -11.35 -1.55 21.14
C ARG A 259 -11.29 -1.61 22.66
N ALA A 260 -12.08 -0.76 23.33
CA ALA A 260 -12.34 -0.89 24.75
C ALA A 260 -13.00 -2.26 25.01
N SER A 261 -12.45 -3.00 25.97
CA SER A 261 -12.95 -4.25 26.59
C SER A 261 -13.80 -5.21 25.72
N SER A 262 -13.29 -6.43 25.55
CA SER A 262 -13.83 -7.52 24.71
C SER A 262 -15.26 -8.03 24.99
N GLN A 263 -16.00 -7.43 25.92
CA GLN A 263 -17.31 -7.95 26.36
C GLN A 263 -18.47 -7.59 25.42
N LEU A 264 -18.50 -6.39 24.80
CA LEU A 264 -19.61 -6.03 23.90
C LEU A 264 -19.52 -6.70 22.51
N SER A 265 -18.35 -7.19 22.09
CA SER A 265 -18.17 -7.72 20.73
C SER A 265 -18.93 -9.02 20.47
N TRP A 266 -19.15 -9.85 21.49
CA TRP A 266 -19.87 -11.13 21.33
C TRP A 266 -21.36 -10.92 21.06
N LEU A 267 -22.00 -9.95 21.74
CA LEU A 267 -23.38 -9.54 21.49
C LEU A 267 -23.54 -8.93 20.09
N SER A 268 -22.54 -8.18 19.62
CA SER A 268 -22.52 -7.62 18.26
C SER A 268 -22.39 -8.72 17.19
N SER A 269 -21.47 -9.68 17.35
CA SER A 269 -21.27 -10.75 16.35
C SER A 269 -22.42 -11.75 16.29
N HIS A 270 -23.20 -11.89 17.38
CA HIS A 270 -24.34 -12.79 17.46
C HIS A 270 -25.69 -12.06 17.48
N TRP A 271 -25.74 -10.76 17.10
CA TRP A 271 -26.93 -9.92 17.21
C TRP A 271 -28.19 -10.56 16.59
N PHE A 272 -28.06 -11.20 15.42
CA PHE A 272 -29.14 -11.93 14.77
C PHE A 272 -29.68 -13.08 15.63
N MET A 273 -28.80 -13.91 16.20
CA MET A 273 -29.18 -15.01 17.11
C MET A 273 -29.85 -14.46 18.36
N VAL A 274 -29.31 -13.39 18.95
CA VAL A 274 -29.86 -12.74 20.16
C VAL A 274 -31.26 -12.17 19.91
N MET A 275 -31.47 -11.48 18.79
CA MET A 275 -32.78 -10.98 18.37
C MET A 275 -33.77 -12.13 18.09
N MET A 276 -33.32 -13.21 17.43
CA MET A 276 -34.15 -14.38 17.17
C MET A 276 -34.59 -15.08 18.47
N SER A 277 -33.67 -15.26 19.43
CA SER A 277 -33.98 -15.82 20.74
C SER A 277 -34.93 -14.93 21.55
N LEU A 278 -34.74 -13.61 21.54
CA LEU A 278 -35.67 -12.65 22.17
C LEU A 278 -37.06 -12.68 21.55
N TYR A 279 -37.16 -12.79 20.22
CA TYR A 279 -38.43 -12.90 19.51
C TYR A 279 -39.17 -14.20 19.86
N LEU A 280 -38.46 -15.34 19.86
CA LEU A 280 -39.02 -16.64 20.27
C LEU A 280 -39.45 -16.64 21.75
N LEU A 281 -38.70 -15.99 22.63
CA LEU A 281 -39.07 -15.82 24.04
C LEU A 281 -40.35 -14.97 24.19
N LEU A 282 -40.46 -13.88 23.42
CA LEU A 282 -41.65 -13.02 23.41
C LEU A 282 -42.88 -13.78 22.90
N LEU A 283 -42.74 -14.57 21.82
CA LEU A 283 -43.81 -15.45 21.34
C LEU A 283 -44.23 -16.47 22.42
N LEU A 284 -43.28 -17.11 23.12
CA LEU A 284 -43.58 -18.02 24.23
C LEU A 284 -44.33 -17.31 25.37
N VAL A 285 -43.93 -16.09 25.75
CA VAL A 285 -44.64 -15.30 26.78
C VAL A 285 -46.07 -14.96 26.34
N VAL A 286 -46.29 -14.59 25.07
CA VAL A 286 -47.63 -14.35 24.52
C VAL A 286 -48.46 -15.65 24.48
N SER A 287 -47.88 -16.78 24.06
CA SER A 287 -48.57 -18.08 24.07
C SER A 287 -48.93 -18.56 25.48
N VAL A 288 -48.05 -18.36 26.48
CA VAL A 288 -48.34 -18.72 27.88
C VAL A 288 -49.40 -17.80 28.47
N THR A 289 -49.30 -16.48 28.31
CA THR A 289 -50.29 -15.53 28.86
C THR A 289 -51.67 -15.63 28.19
N ASN A 290 -51.72 -16.05 26.92
CA ASN A 290 -52.97 -16.35 26.23
C ASN A 290 -53.43 -17.81 26.39
N SER A 291 -52.71 -18.65 27.15
CA SER A 291 -53.14 -20.03 27.42
C SER A 291 -54.26 -20.04 28.47
N SER A 292 -55.30 -20.84 28.20
CA SER A 292 -56.43 -21.01 29.12
C SER A 292 -55.98 -21.52 30.49
N ALA A 293 -54.99 -22.41 30.55
CA ALA A 293 -54.43 -22.93 31.80
C ALA A 293 -53.77 -21.82 32.66
N PHE A 294 -52.96 -20.95 32.07
CA PHE A 294 -52.34 -19.83 32.79
C PHE A 294 -53.39 -18.82 33.27
N GLN A 295 -54.38 -18.49 32.43
CA GLN A 295 -55.48 -17.61 32.83
C GLN A 295 -56.31 -18.21 33.97
N HIS A 296 -56.56 -19.52 33.94
CA HIS A 296 -57.29 -20.22 35.00
C HIS A 296 -56.52 -20.26 36.33
N PHE A 297 -55.19 -20.41 36.28
CA PHE A 297 -54.29 -20.33 37.42
C PHE A 297 -54.22 -18.90 37.99
N TRP A 298 -54.00 -17.90 37.14
CA TRP A 298 -53.90 -16.48 37.52
C TRP A 298 -55.21 -15.95 38.14
N ASN A 299 -56.36 -16.33 37.58
CA ASN A 299 -57.67 -15.99 38.15
C ASN A 299 -57.98 -16.75 39.46
N ARG A 300 -57.29 -17.86 39.75
CA ARG A 300 -57.37 -18.59 41.02
C ARG A 300 -56.43 -18.04 42.09
N ALA A 301 -55.30 -17.44 41.68
CA ALA A 301 -54.37 -16.71 42.56
C ALA A 301 -54.80 -15.26 42.87
N LYS A 302 -55.93 -14.81 42.31
CA LYS A 302 -56.58 -13.50 42.56
C LYS A 302 -57.85 -13.62 43.43
N ARG A 303 -58.08 -14.78 44.04
CA ARG A 303 -59.12 -15.01 45.06
C ARG A 303 -58.46 -15.31 46.40
#